data_AF-L0I8T9-F1
#
_entry.id   AF-L0I8T9-F1
#
_cell.length_a   1.000
_cell.length_b   1.000
_cell.length_c   1.000
_cell.angle_alpha   90.00
_cell.angle_beta   90.00
_cell.angle_gamma   90.00
#
_symmetry.space_group_name_H-M   'P 1'
#
loop_
_entity.id
_entity.type
_entity.pdbx_description
1 polymer ?
#
loop_
_entity_poly.entity_id
_entity_poly.type
_entity_poly.pdbx_seq_one_letter_code
_entity_poly.pdbx_strand_id
1 'polypeptide(L)'
;MKAIITGENDERAGVNLRDNNGIEHVIELEFDGEIKYHETDGYTHEFSKRSKEETEHCHQARRLAKWHVYREQGYDTVIPSANPDRIVAAILAILDMPSVEVEHYFGNLEAELLRYQNGSYEHLPFEDVDPSELYVYRQDIWVTPDPTEANPPLLEQFCEYVDSPLQTLGEILGDGPDPRDSLPAYEIEAVSDVHYLYSDGRSREEQWTDQPLDREPDARIELLAIDPDAFDSFAQLLASHLGNQIRDRFLDMGLEPPKPFQTPGLGTHDAMIKQQLMPMYDRHFLASEHDNPWDQTAGFL
;
A
#
# COMPACT_ATOMS: atom_id res chain seq x y z
N MET A 1 -8.56 4.28 -15.46
CA MET A 1 -7.63 5.15 -16.22
C MET A 1 -6.80 4.34 -17.23
N LYS A 2 -6.21 4.97 -18.25
CA LYS A 2 -5.28 4.35 -19.22
C LYS A 2 -4.14 5.30 -19.56
N ALA A 3 -2.92 4.78 -19.62
CA ALA A 3 -1.69 5.53 -19.92
C ALA A 3 -0.95 4.92 -21.10
N ILE A 4 -0.17 5.75 -21.80
CA ILE A 4 0.78 5.37 -22.84
C ILE A 4 2.06 6.20 -22.69
N ILE A 5 3.22 5.59 -22.95
CA ILE A 5 4.48 6.32 -23.07
C ILE A 5 4.52 6.97 -24.46
N THR A 6 4.69 8.29 -24.52
CA THR A 6 4.70 9.08 -25.76
C THR A 6 6.09 9.34 -26.31
N GLY A 7 7.12 9.18 -25.49
CA GLY A 7 8.51 9.34 -25.88
C GLY A 7 9.44 9.21 -24.68
N GLU A 8 10.72 9.05 -24.97
CA GLU A 8 11.78 8.94 -23.97
C GLU A 8 13.03 9.63 -24.53
N ASN A 9 13.79 10.27 -23.65
CA ASN A 9 15.14 10.77 -23.94
C ASN A 9 16.11 10.30 -22.85
N ASP A 10 17.35 10.76 -22.88
CA ASP A 10 18.40 10.31 -21.94
C ASP A 10 18.14 10.70 -20.46
N GLU A 11 17.11 11.50 -20.17
CA GLU A 11 16.81 12.01 -18.82
C GLU A 11 15.37 11.71 -18.37
N ARG A 12 14.41 11.55 -19.28
CA ARG A 12 12.97 11.59 -18.98
C ARG A 12 12.12 10.70 -19.87
N ALA A 13 11.01 10.25 -19.31
CA ALA A 13 9.90 9.63 -20.03
C ALA A 13 8.68 10.58 -20.08
N GLY A 14 8.06 10.68 -21.25
CA GLY A 14 6.78 11.35 -21.46
C GLY A 14 5.62 10.34 -21.40
N VAL A 15 4.57 10.66 -20.66
CA VAL A 15 3.37 9.85 -20.50
C VAL A 15 2.14 10.68 -20.86
N ASN A 16 1.26 10.12 -21.69
CA ASN A 16 -0.07 10.65 -21.92
C ASN A 16 -1.09 9.67 -21.34
N LEU A 17 -2.03 10.18 -20.55
CA LEU A 17 -3.07 9.36 -19.96
C LEU A 17 -4.41 10.08 -19.91
N ARG A 18 -5.48 9.30 -19.79
CA ARG A 18 -6.82 9.82 -19.49
C ARG A 18 -7.27 9.38 -18.10
N ASP A 19 -7.75 10.34 -17.32
CA ASP A 19 -8.34 10.07 -16.01
C ASP A 19 -9.74 9.43 -16.13
N ASN A 20 -10.37 9.16 -14.98
CA ASN A 20 -11.68 8.52 -14.96
C ASN A 20 -12.83 9.45 -15.42
N ASN A 21 -12.58 10.75 -15.57
CA ASN A 21 -13.49 11.70 -16.22
C ASN A 21 -13.22 11.83 -17.73
N GLY A 22 -12.23 11.11 -18.27
CA GLY A 22 -11.82 11.19 -19.66
C GLY A 22 -10.95 12.40 -19.98
N ILE A 23 -10.53 13.17 -18.96
CA ILE A 23 -9.65 14.32 -19.12
C ILE A 23 -8.23 13.84 -19.38
N GLU A 24 -7.59 14.50 -20.35
CA GLU A 24 -6.23 14.19 -20.76
C GLU A 24 -5.20 14.85 -19.85
N HIS A 25 -4.13 14.10 -19.57
CA HIS A 25 -2.97 14.57 -18.85
C HIS A 25 -1.71 14.20 -19.64
N VAL A 26 -0.82 15.19 -19.80
CA VAL A 26 0.52 15.01 -20.34
C VAL A 26 1.52 15.23 -19.20
N ILE A 27 2.33 14.22 -18.92
CA ILE A 27 3.26 14.20 -17.78
C ILE A 27 4.65 13.85 -18.27
N GLU A 28 5.67 14.59 -17.81
CA GLU A 28 7.08 14.21 -17.97
C GLU A 28 7.69 13.95 -16.59
N LEU A 29 8.38 12.83 -16.46
CA LEU A 29 9.09 12.44 -15.24
C LEU A 29 10.49 11.92 -15.55
N GLU A 30 11.41 12.15 -14.60
CA GLU A 30 12.75 11.57 -14.59
C GLU A 30 12.70 10.10 -14.13
N PHE A 31 13.79 9.36 -14.34
CA PHE A 31 13.85 7.92 -14.06
C PHE A 31 13.81 7.57 -12.57
N ASP A 32 13.98 8.55 -11.68
CA ASP A 32 13.74 8.46 -10.23
C ASP A 32 12.28 8.78 -9.84
N GLY A 33 11.45 9.09 -10.83
CA GLY A 33 10.05 9.44 -10.65
C GLY A 33 9.80 10.91 -10.33
N GLU A 34 10.80 11.80 -10.34
CA GLU A 34 10.55 13.23 -10.16
C GLU A 34 9.76 13.78 -11.35
N ILE A 35 8.58 14.36 -11.07
CA ILE A 35 7.71 14.92 -12.10
C ILE A 35 8.15 16.34 -12.42
N LYS A 36 8.62 16.55 -13.65
CA LYS A 36 9.11 17.85 -14.14
C LYS A 36 8.05 18.65 -14.86
N TYR A 37 7.08 17.97 -15.47
CA TYR A 37 6.00 18.61 -16.19
C TYR A 37 4.67 17.86 -15.99
N HIS A 38 3.59 18.62 -15.83
CA HIS A 38 2.22 18.08 -15.80
C HIS A 38 1.26 19.13 -16.38
N GLU A 39 0.65 18.80 -17.51
CA GLU A 39 -0.34 19.63 -18.19
C GLU A 39 -1.68 18.90 -18.31
N THR A 40 -2.76 19.67 -18.21
CA THR A 40 -4.14 19.24 -18.43
C THR A 40 -5.01 20.45 -18.71
N ASP A 41 -5.88 20.35 -19.72
CA ASP A 41 -6.83 21.42 -20.10
C ASP A 41 -8.20 21.27 -19.40
N GLY A 42 -8.43 20.15 -18.70
CA GLY A 42 -9.72 19.86 -18.08
C GLY A 42 -9.90 20.43 -16.68
N TYR A 43 -8.80 20.86 -16.03
CA TYR A 43 -8.80 21.37 -14.66
C TYR A 43 -8.08 22.72 -14.57
N THR A 44 -8.57 23.61 -13.70
CA THR A 44 -7.96 24.93 -13.49
C THR A 44 -6.48 24.81 -13.07
N HIS A 45 -5.56 25.59 -13.64
CA HIS A 45 -4.16 25.58 -13.21
C HIS A 45 -3.93 26.24 -11.84
N GLU A 46 -4.89 27.07 -11.38
CA GLU A 46 -4.82 27.68 -10.07
C GLU A 46 -5.27 26.70 -8.99
N PHE A 47 -4.32 26.20 -8.19
CA PHE A 47 -4.58 25.24 -7.10
C PHE A 47 -5.68 25.69 -6.14
N SER A 48 -5.72 26.97 -5.77
CA SER A 48 -6.75 27.52 -4.87
C SER A 48 -8.16 27.56 -5.45
N LYS A 49 -8.30 27.34 -6.77
CA LYS A 49 -9.59 27.28 -7.47
C LYS A 49 -10.03 25.85 -7.80
N ARG A 50 -9.16 24.85 -7.63
CA ARG A 50 -9.52 23.44 -7.85
C ARG A 50 -10.43 22.95 -6.74
N SER A 51 -11.37 22.10 -7.10
CA SER A 51 -12.05 21.26 -6.13
C SER A 51 -11.08 20.22 -5.55
N LYS A 52 -11.44 19.59 -4.43
CA LYS A 52 -10.66 18.48 -3.86
C LYS A 52 -10.58 17.30 -4.83
N GLU A 53 -11.67 17.02 -5.55
CA GLU A 53 -11.77 15.94 -6.52
C GLU A 53 -10.91 16.22 -7.77
N GLU A 54 -10.94 17.43 -8.32
CA GLU A 54 -10.06 17.83 -9.43
C GLU A 54 -8.57 17.73 -9.05
N THR A 55 -8.25 18.10 -7.81
CA THR A 55 -6.90 17.97 -7.27
C THR A 55 -6.49 16.50 -7.17
N GLU A 56 -7.39 15.63 -6.72
CA GLU A 56 -7.07 14.20 -6.60
C GLU A 56 -6.99 13.50 -7.94
N HIS A 57 -7.78 13.85 -8.96
CA HIS A 57 -7.57 13.34 -10.32
C HIS A 57 -6.18 13.69 -10.86
N CYS A 58 -5.70 14.91 -10.59
CA CYS A 58 -4.32 15.27 -10.93
C CYS A 58 -3.30 14.40 -10.16
N HIS A 59 -3.55 14.07 -8.89
CA HIS A 59 -2.66 13.19 -8.14
C HIS A 59 -2.70 11.73 -8.64
N GLN A 60 -3.89 11.21 -8.96
CA GLN A 60 -4.07 9.89 -9.57
C GLN A 60 -3.30 9.77 -10.87
N ALA A 61 -3.41 10.78 -11.75
CA ALA A 61 -2.63 10.87 -12.99
C ALA A 61 -1.12 10.79 -12.74
N ARG A 62 -0.60 11.56 -11.76
CA ARG A 62 0.82 11.57 -11.40
C ARG A 62 1.31 10.22 -10.87
N ARG A 63 0.51 9.56 -10.01
CA ARG A 63 0.85 8.23 -9.47
C ARG A 63 0.81 7.17 -10.57
N LEU A 64 -0.21 7.21 -11.43
CA LEU A 64 -0.33 6.29 -12.56
C LEU A 64 0.82 6.46 -13.56
N ALA A 65 1.27 7.68 -13.84
CA ALA A 65 2.39 7.91 -14.74
C ALA A 65 3.69 7.27 -14.23
N LYS A 66 4.00 7.45 -12.93
CA LYS A 66 5.13 6.78 -12.27
C LYS A 66 4.99 5.27 -12.39
N TRP A 67 3.87 4.71 -11.92
CA TRP A 67 3.63 3.27 -11.99
C TRP A 67 3.73 2.72 -13.41
N HIS A 68 3.19 3.41 -14.41
CA HIS A 68 3.23 2.96 -15.80
C HIS A 68 4.65 2.95 -16.37
N VAL A 69 5.46 3.99 -16.10
CA VAL A 69 6.87 4.00 -16.55
C VAL A 69 7.67 2.90 -15.86
N TYR A 70 7.48 2.72 -14.55
CA TYR A 70 8.07 1.61 -13.83
C TYR A 70 7.69 0.25 -14.45
N ARG A 71 6.40 0.03 -14.72
CA ARG A 71 5.91 -1.25 -15.26
C ARG A 71 6.37 -1.55 -16.67
N GLU A 72 6.44 -0.55 -17.55
CA GLU A 72 6.74 -0.76 -18.96
C GLU A 72 8.23 -0.66 -19.28
N GLN A 73 9.01 0.11 -18.50
CA GLN A 73 10.43 0.37 -18.78
C GLN A 73 11.38 -0.10 -17.67
N GLY A 74 10.87 -0.46 -16.49
CA GLY A 74 11.69 -0.93 -15.36
C GLY A 74 12.41 0.17 -14.59
N TYR A 75 12.15 1.45 -14.87
CA TYR A 75 12.73 2.56 -14.10
C TYR A 75 12.06 2.68 -12.73
N ASP A 76 12.85 2.77 -11.65
CA ASP A 76 12.35 2.84 -10.26
C ASP A 76 11.78 4.22 -9.92
N THR A 77 10.64 4.53 -10.54
CA THR A 77 9.96 5.83 -10.48
C THR A 77 8.90 5.91 -9.38
N VAL A 78 8.65 4.79 -8.71
CA VAL A 78 7.68 4.65 -7.62
C VAL A 78 8.45 4.59 -6.32
N ILE A 79 8.00 5.39 -5.33
CA ILE A 79 8.61 5.36 -4.00
C ILE A 79 8.59 3.91 -3.48
N PRO A 80 9.70 3.36 -2.96
CA PRO A 80 9.84 1.94 -2.64
C PRO A 80 8.69 1.37 -1.80
N SER A 81 8.37 2.00 -0.67
CA SER A 81 7.26 1.58 0.21
C SER A 81 5.86 1.68 -0.41
N ALA A 82 5.73 2.32 -1.57
CA ALA A 82 4.50 2.42 -2.33
C ALA A 82 4.47 1.53 -3.58
N ASN A 83 5.54 0.78 -3.87
CA ASN A 83 5.65 -0.09 -5.03
C ASN A 83 5.02 -1.46 -4.74
N PRO A 84 3.91 -1.83 -5.41
CA PRO A 84 3.27 -3.13 -5.26
C PRO A 84 4.20 -4.36 -5.37
N ASP A 85 5.21 -4.35 -6.23
CA ASP A 85 6.14 -5.48 -6.35
C ASP A 85 6.97 -5.64 -5.06
N ARG A 86 7.45 -4.53 -4.48
CA ARG A 86 8.18 -4.54 -3.20
C ARG A 86 7.29 -4.95 -2.03
N ILE A 87 6.03 -4.49 -2.01
CA ILE A 87 5.06 -4.88 -0.99
C ILE A 87 4.74 -6.39 -1.06
N VAL A 88 4.60 -6.95 -2.27
CA VAL A 88 4.42 -8.41 -2.44
C VAL A 88 5.62 -9.19 -1.91
N ALA A 89 6.85 -8.74 -2.17
CA ALA A 89 8.03 -9.39 -1.63
C ALA A 89 8.05 -9.41 -0.09
N ALA A 90 7.63 -8.31 0.55
CA ALA A 90 7.47 -8.27 2.02
C ALA A 90 6.40 -9.27 2.52
N ILE A 91 5.26 -9.40 1.80
CA ILE A 91 4.25 -10.41 2.12
C ILE A 91 4.84 -11.83 2.04
N LEU A 92 5.55 -12.14 0.95
CA LEU A 92 6.16 -13.47 0.78
C LEU A 92 7.17 -13.77 1.89
N ALA A 93 8.07 -12.83 2.19
CA ALA A 93 9.06 -13.00 3.25
C ALA A 93 8.42 -13.23 4.64
N ILE A 94 7.37 -12.48 4.99
CA ILE A 94 6.64 -12.63 6.26
C ILE A 94 5.93 -13.98 6.35
N LEU A 95 5.34 -14.45 5.26
CA LEU A 95 4.62 -15.72 5.27
C LEU A 95 5.58 -16.92 5.25
N ASP A 96 6.77 -16.78 4.67
CA ASP A 96 7.77 -17.87 4.55
C ASP A 96 8.55 -18.10 5.85
N MET A 97 8.64 -17.09 6.72
CA MET A 97 9.40 -17.19 7.95
C MET A 97 8.66 -17.96 9.06
N PRO A 98 9.37 -18.70 9.94
CA PRO A 98 8.76 -19.36 11.08
C PRO A 98 8.29 -18.35 12.13
N SER A 99 7.31 -18.73 12.96
CA SER A 99 6.72 -17.83 13.98
C SER A 99 7.74 -17.20 14.95
N VAL A 100 8.86 -17.87 15.21
CA VAL A 100 9.94 -17.32 16.06
C VAL A 100 10.66 -16.13 15.40
N GLU A 101 10.79 -16.11 14.07
CA GLU A 101 11.35 -14.98 13.33
C GLU A 101 10.33 -13.85 13.22
N VAL A 102 9.04 -14.18 13.07
CA VAL A 102 7.95 -13.18 13.13
C VAL A 102 7.98 -12.44 14.47
N GLU A 103 8.07 -13.19 15.58
CA GLU A 103 8.21 -12.61 16.92
C GLU A 103 9.50 -11.79 17.06
N HIS A 104 10.61 -12.25 16.47
CA HIS A 104 11.88 -11.54 16.51
C HIS A 104 11.80 -10.15 15.85
N TYR A 105 11.19 -10.06 14.67
CA TYR A 105 11.10 -8.81 13.90
C TYR A 105 9.93 -7.91 14.31
N PHE A 106 8.79 -8.52 14.63
CA PHE A 106 7.52 -7.80 14.78
C PHE A 106 6.90 -7.94 16.18
N GLY A 107 7.48 -8.71 17.10
CA GLY A 107 6.93 -8.91 18.45
C GLY A 107 6.83 -7.61 19.27
N ASN A 108 7.72 -6.64 19.02
CA ASN A 108 7.58 -5.30 19.62
C ASN A 108 6.30 -4.60 19.14
N LEU A 109 5.97 -4.69 17.85
CA LEU A 109 4.74 -4.12 17.30
C LEU A 109 3.51 -4.83 17.87
N GLU A 110 3.52 -6.16 17.94
CA GLU A 110 2.43 -6.95 18.55
C GLU A 110 2.23 -6.56 20.02
N ALA A 111 3.31 -6.45 20.79
CA ALA A 111 3.27 -6.04 22.18
C ALA A 111 2.67 -4.63 22.35
N GLU A 112 3.01 -3.67 21.48
CA GLU A 112 2.47 -2.31 21.51
C GLU A 112 0.95 -2.29 21.23
N LEU A 113 0.48 -3.08 20.25
CA LEU A 113 -0.95 -3.23 19.97
C LEU A 113 -1.68 -3.85 21.17
N LEU A 114 -1.14 -4.91 21.77
CA LEU A 114 -1.72 -5.55 22.96
C LEU A 114 -1.74 -4.62 24.18
N ARG A 115 -0.72 -3.77 24.36
CA ARG A 115 -0.70 -2.76 25.43
C ARG A 115 -1.82 -1.75 25.27
N TYR A 116 -2.09 -1.32 24.04
CA TYR A 116 -3.23 -0.46 23.75
C TYR A 116 -4.56 -1.14 24.09
N GLN A 117 -4.76 -2.41 23.68
CA GLN A 117 -5.98 -3.15 24.01
C GLN A 117 -6.21 -3.29 25.52
N ASN A 118 -5.12 -3.39 26.28
CA ASN A 118 -5.16 -3.46 27.74
C ASN A 118 -5.31 -2.09 28.44
N GLY A 119 -5.53 -1.01 27.69
CA GLY A 119 -5.72 0.34 28.23
C GLY A 119 -4.46 1.00 28.76
N SER A 120 -3.28 0.52 28.35
CA SER A 120 -1.98 1.04 28.78
C SER A 120 -1.38 1.95 27.71
N TYR A 121 -1.56 3.26 27.84
CA TYR A 121 -1.15 4.25 26.84
C TYR A 121 0.13 5.04 27.17
N GLU A 122 0.71 4.82 28.35
CA GLU A 122 1.87 5.58 28.87
C GLU A 122 3.15 5.44 28.02
N HIS A 123 3.17 4.51 27.07
CA HIS A 123 4.28 4.25 26.18
C HIS A 123 4.29 5.10 24.91
N LEU A 124 3.13 5.66 24.55
CA LEU A 124 3.02 6.44 23.34
C LEU A 124 3.87 7.73 23.51
N PRO A 125 4.70 8.09 22.52
CA PRO A 125 5.64 9.20 22.63
C PRO A 125 4.98 10.57 22.48
N PHE A 126 3.67 10.68 22.69
CA PHE A 126 2.89 11.90 22.52
C PHE A 126 2.44 12.45 23.87
N GLU A 127 2.42 13.78 24.00
CA GLU A 127 1.80 14.44 25.16
C GLU A 127 0.27 14.31 25.09
N ASP A 128 -0.40 14.26 26.25
CA ASP A 128 -1.87 14.28 26.37
C ASP A 128 -2.62 13.23 25.54
N VAL A 129 -2.13 11.98 25.55
CA VAL A 129 -2.74 10.85 24.81
C VAL A 129 -4.24 10.71 25.09
N ASP A 130 -5.05 10.81 24.05
CA ASP A 130 -6.50 10.56 24.08
C ASP A 130 -6.82 9.28 23.29
N PRO A 131 -7.25 8.19 23.95
CA PRO A 131 -7.58 6.92 23.27
C PRO A 131 -8.73 6.99 22.25
N SER A 132 -9.44 8.12 22.15
CA SER A 132 -10.42 8.37 21.09
C SER A 132 -9.80 8.94 19.80
N GLU A 133 -8.54 9.36 19.84
CA GLU A 133 -7.78 9.85 18.69
C GLU A 133 -7.06 8.72 17.96
N LEU A 134 -6.62 9.00 16.73
CA LEU A 134 -6.02 8.01 15.86
C LEU A 134 -4.50 8.00 16.03
N TYR A 135 -3.99 6.90 16.58
CA TYR A 135 -2.58 6.54 16.60
C TYR A 135 -2.31 5.43 15.60
N VAL A 136 -1.36 5.66 14.72
CA VAL A 136 -0.89 4.70 13.72
C VAL A 136 0.48 4.21 14.14
N TYR A 137 0.58 2.91 14.39
CA TYR A 137 1.83 2.20 14.66
C TYR A 137 2.45 1.82 13.32
N ARG A 138 3.71 2.16 13.13
CA ARG A 138 4.41 1.96 11.88
C ARG A 138 5.70 1.19 12.10
N GLN A 139 6.01 0.36 11.12
CA GLN A 139 7.27 -0.36 11.08
C GLN A 139 7.71 -0.50 9.62
N ASP A 140 8.94 -0.13 9.34
CA ASP A 140 9.53 -0.18 8.02
C ASP A 140 10.20 -1.54 7.78
N ILE A 141 10.08 -2.07 6.56
CA ILE A 141 10.56 -3.39 6.17
C ILE A 141 11.51 -3.26 4.99
N TRP A 142 12.66 -3.90 5.10
CA TRP A 142 13.63 -4.07 4.02
C TRP A 142 13.72 -5.55 3.67
N VAL A 143 13.67 -5.86 2.38
CA VAL A 143 13.71 -7.23 1.86
C VAL A 143 14.91 -7.45 0.96
N THR A 144 15.32 -8.71 0.84
CA THR A 144 16.39 -9.17 -0.05
C THR A 144 15.99 -10.48 -0.74
N PRO A 145 16.33 -10.71 -2.01
CA PRO A 145 16.98 -9.77 -2.96
C PRO A 145 16.06 -8.59 -3.35
N ASP A 146 16.57 -7.64 -4.16
CA ASP A 146 15.77 -6.50 -4.62
C ASP A 146 14.57 -6.98 -5.47
N PRO A 147 13.32 -6.73 -5.02
CA PRO A 147 12.11 -7.20 -5.72
C PRO A 147 11.94 -6.64 -7.12
N THR A 148 12.56 -5.49 -7.43
CA THR A 148 12.45 -4.84 -8.74
C THR A 148 13.25 -5.55 -9.83
N GLU A 149 14.15 -6.48 -9.46
CA GLU A 149 14.90 -7.31 -10.41
C GLU A 149 14.11 -8.53 -10.92
N ALA A 150 12.92 -8.80 -10.35
CA ALA A 150 12.07 -9.92 -10.77
C ALA A 150 11.56 -9.74 -12.21
N ASN A 151 11.67 -10.80 -13.02
CA ASN A 151 11.18 -10.83 -14.40
C ASN A 151 10.45 -12.16 -14.71
N PRO A 152 9.14 -12.16 -15.04
CA PRO A 152 8.26 -10.98 -15.12
C PRO A 152 8.10 -10.29 -13.75
N PRO A 153 7.56 -9.07 -13.68
CA PRO A 153 7.43 -8.36 -12.40
C PRO A 153 6.65 -9.16 -11.33
N LEU A 154 7.05 -9.04 -10.07
CA LEU A 154 6.61 -9.94 -9.00
C LEU A 154 5.09 -9.94 -8.75
N LEU A 155 4.43 -8.80 -8.79
CA LEU A 155 2.98 -8.66 -8.64
C LEU A 155 2.22 -9.45 -9.71
N GLU A 156 2.74 -9.47 -10.94
CA GLU A 156 2.13 -10.22 -12.03
C GLU A 156 2.27 -11.72 -11.79
N GLN A 157 3.48 -12.18 -11.45
CA GLN A 157 3.68 -13.57 -11.02
C GLN A 157 2.71 -13.94 -9.90
N PHE A 158 2.63 -13.12 -8.86
CA PHE A 158 1.74 -13.37 -7.73
C PHE A 158 0.27 -13.49 -8.16
N CYS A 159 -0.21 -12.58 -9.01
CA CYS A 159 -1.59 -12.61 -9.48
C CYS A 159 -1.91 -13.75 -10.47
N GLU A 160 -0.90 -14.38 -11.08
CA GLU A 160 -1.10 -15.60 -11.89
C GLU A 160 -1.35 -16.83 -11.03
N TYR A 161 -0.79 -16.90 -9.82
CA TYR A 161 -0.91 -18.06 -8.93
C TYR A 161 -1.98 -17.90 -7.83
N VAL A 162 -2.38 -16.67 -7.55
CA VAL A 162 -3.34 -16.33 -6.49
C VAL A 162 -4.66 -15.89 -7.13
N ASP A 163 -5.67 -16.76 -7.12
CA ASP A 163 -6.96 -16.49 -7.77
C ASP A 163 -8.04 -15.92 -6.82
N SER A 164 -7.95 -16.18 -5.51
CA SER A 164 -8.98 -15.81 -4.52
C SER A 164 -8.37 -15.37 -3.18
N PRO A 165 -8.63 -14.14 -2.69
CA PRO A 165 -7.94 -13.58 -1.53
C PRO A 165 -8.01 -14.42 -0.25
N LEU A 166 -9.22 -14.87 0.13
CA LEU A 166 -9.45 -15.65 1.36
C LEU A 166 -9.06 -17.12 1.20
N GLN A 167 -9.27 -17.67 0.00
CA GLN A 167 -8.92 -19.06 -0.26
C GLN A 167 -7.40 -19.23 -0.36
N THR A 168 -6.71 -18.26 -0.96
CA THR A 168 -5.26 -18.30 -1.11
C THR A 168 -4.51 -17.96 0.17
N LEU A 169 -4.98 -17.03 1.02
CA LEU A 169 -4.38 -16.88 2.36
C LEU A 169 -4.57 -18.14 3.21
N GLY A 170 -5.74 -18.80 3.14
CA GLY A 170 -5.99 -20.08 3.82
C GLY A 170 -5.25 -21.29 3.21
N GLU A 171 -4.98 -21.28 1.90
CA GLU A 171 -4.20 -22.32 1.19
C GLU A 171 -2.69 -22.14 1.38
N ILE A 172 -2.20 -20.89 1.41
CA ILE A 172 -0.81 -20.52 1.77
C ILE A 172 -0.51 -20.92 3.23
N LEU A 173 -1.50 -20.78 4.12
CA LEU A 173 -1.39 -21.16 5.53
C LEU A 173 -1.85 -22.62 5.80
N GLY A 174 -2.21 -23.39 4.77
CA GLY A 174 -2.76 -24.75 4.88
C GLY A 174 -1.77 -25.86 4.44
N ASP A 175 -2.17 -27.13 4.59
CA ASP A 175 -1.34 -28.32 4.26
C ASP A 175 -1.28 -28.68 2.75
N GLY A 176 -1.63 -27.75 1.85
CA GLY A 176 -1.63 -27.95 0.40
C GLY A 176 -0.25 -27.71 -0.25
N PRO A 177 -0.08 -27.99 -1.57
CA PRO A 177 1.08 -27.49 -2.30
C PRO A 177 1.06 -25.96 -2.25
N ASP A 178 2.14 -25.39 -1.74
CA ASP A 178 2.21 -23.96 -1.51
C ASP A 178 2.37 -23.23 -2.85
N PRO A 179 1.44 -22.34 -3.24
CA PRO A 179 1.58 -21.58 -4.49
C PRO A 179 2.87 -20.74 -4.52
N ARG A 180 3.47 -20.44 -3.36
CA ARG A 180 4.76 -19.76 -3.25
C ARG A 180 5.96 -20.58 -3.71
N ASP A 181 5.85 -21.91 -3.79
CA ASP A 181 6.93 -22.78 -4.30
C ASP A 181 7.34 -22.42 -5.74
N SER A 182 6.45 -21.75 -6.49
CA SER A 182 6.69 -21.27 -7.86
C SER A 182 7.11 -19.80 -7.93
N LEU A 183 7.12 -19.10 -6.80
CA LEU A 183 7.52 -17.69 -6.69
C LEU A 183 8.99 -17.57 -6.22
N PRO A 184 9.68 -16.46 -6.53
CA PRO A 184 10.99 -16.19 -5.96
C PRO A 184 10.90 -16.06 -4.44
N ALA A 185 11.88 -16.63 -3.74
CA ALA A 185 12.02 -16.49 -2.30
C ALA A 185 12.59 -15.12 -1.94
N TYR A 186 12.03 -14.52 -0.88
CA TYR A 186 12.50 -13.28 -0.30
C TYR A 186 12.70 -13.45 1.20
N GLU A 187 13.68 -12.75 1.75
CA GLU A 187 13.99 -12.72 3.17
C GLU A 187 13.88 -11.29 3.68
N ILE A 188 13.55 -11.14 4.97
CA ILE A 188 13.64 -9.85 5.66
C ILE A 188 15.12 -9.56 5.93
N GLU A 189 15.62 -8.47 5.34
CA GLU A 189 16.98 -7.98 5.60
C GLU A 189 17.04 -7.19 6.91
N ALA A 190 16.04 -6.35 7.15
CA ALA A 190 15.92 -5.53 8.35
C ALA A 190 14.48 -5.07 8.57
N VAL A 191 14.18 -4.71 9.82
CA VAL A 191 12.93 -4.07 10.22
C VAL A 191 13.26 -2.94 11.18
N SER A 192 12.58 -1.80 11.08
CA SER A 192 12.79 -0.68 12.00
C SER A 192 12.21 -0.96 13.38
N ASP A 193 12.60 -0.17 14.38
CA ASP A 193 11.79 -0.06 15.59
C ASP A 193 10.42 0.56 15.26
N VAL A 194 9.43 0.36 16.15
CA VAL A 194 8.09 0.93 16.01
C VAL A 194 8.19 2.46 16.08
N HIS A 195 7.65 3.12 15.07
CA HIS A 195 7.51 4.57 15.01
C HIS A 195 6.03 4.93 14.86
N TYR A 196 5.69 6.17 15.16
CA TYR A 196 4.28 6.54 15.37
C TYR A 196 3.87 7.71 14.48
N LEU A 197 2.64 7.64 14.00
CA LEU A 197 1.94 8.77 13.42
C LEU A 197 0.71 9.06 14.28
N TYR A 198 0.58 10.32 14.66
CA TYR A 198 -0.58 10.86 15.35
C TYR A 198 -1.29 11.90 14.48
N SER A 199 -2.62 11.88 14.51
CA SER A 199 -3.46 12.87 13.84
C SER A 199 -4.78 13.09 14.57
N ASP A 200 -5.01 14.33 15.04
CA ASP A 200 -6.30 14.82 15.59
C ASP A 200 -7.22 15.41 14.49
N GLY A 201 -6.84 15.25 13.22
CA GLY A 201 -7.53 15.83 12.07
C GLY A 201 -7.26 17.33 11.86
N ARG A 202 -6.45 17.97 12.71
CA ARG A 202 -5.99 19.37 12.56
C ARG A 202 -4.48 19.47 12.42
N SER A 203 -3.78 18.61 13.13
CA SER A 203 -2.34 18.48 13.23
C SER A 203 -1.94 17.05 12.90
N ARG A 204 -0.71 16.90 12.43
CA ARG A 204 -0.09 15.62 12.11
C ARG A 204 1.29 15.63 12.74
N GLU A 205 1.55 14.67 13.61
CA GLU A 205 2.84 14.50 14.27
C GLU A 205 3.40 13.12 13.94
N GLU A 206 4.68 13.08 13.58
CA GLU A 206 5.38 11.83 13.29
C GLU A 206 6.59 11.72 14.22
N GLN A 207 6.66 10.60 14.94
CA GLN A 207 7.75 10.27 15.84
C GLN A 207 8.54 9.11 15.25
N TRP A 208 9.70 9.43 14.68
CA TRP A 208 10.55 8.49 13.94
C TRP A 208 11.58 7.81 14.84
N THR A 209 11.92 6.57 14.48
CA THR A 209 13.05 5.81 15.04
C THR A 209 14.22 5.76 14.07
N ASP A 210 15.38 5.36 14.57
CA ASP A 210 16.57 5.18 13.74
C ASP A 210 16.32 4.08 12.69
N GLN A 211 16.70 4.37 11.45
CA GLN A 211 16.53 3.44 10.34
C GLN A 211 17.72 2.47 10.31
N PRO A 212 17.49 1.15 10.19
CA PRO A 212 18.56 0.16 10.25
C PRO A 212 19.50 0.19 9.05
N LEU A 213 19.05 0.71 7.90
CA LEU A 213 19.80 0.73 6.64
C LEU A 213 19.80 2.13 5.99
N ASP A 214 20.86 2.45 5.25
CA ASP A 214 21.02 3.69 4.47
C ASP A 214 20.36 3.57 3.07
N ARG A 215 19.10 3.13 3.05
CA ARG A 215 18.23 3.05 1.87
C ARG A 215 16.77 3.10 2.30
N GLU A 216 15.88 3.56 1.41
CA GLU A 216 14.44 3.55 1.69
C GLU A 216 13.91 2.12 1.90
N PRO A 217 12.89 1.94 2.78
CA PRO A 217 12.27 0.64 3.02
C PRO A 217 11.41 0.20 1.84
N ASP A 218 11.39 -1.11 1.63
CA ASP A 218 10.63 -1.79 0.57
C ASP A 218 9.12 -1.81 0.86
N ALA A 219 8.75 -1.86 2.14
CA ALA A 219 7.37 -1.78 2.58
C ALA A 219 7.27 -1.09 3.95
N ARG A 220 6.07 -0.63 4.30
CA ARG A 220 5.78 -0.04 5.61
C ARG A 220 4.46 -0.58 6.14
N ILE A 221 4.49 -1.22 7.30
CA ILE A 221 3.29 -1.55 8.07
C ILE A 221 2.71 -0.26 8.66
N GLU A 222 1.38 -0.13 8.64
CA GLU A 222 0.65 1.01 9.21
C GLU A 222 -0.63 0.54 9.91
N LEU A 223 -0.53 0.14 11.17
CA LEU A 223 -1.68 -0.39 11.90
C LEU A 223 -2.29 0.68 12.81
N LEU A 224 -3.62 0.76 12.81
CA LEU A 224 -4.33 1.35 13.96
C LEU A 224 -4.24 0.38 15.14
N ALA A 225 -4.67 0.84 16.31
CA ALA A 225 -4.75 0.01 17.50
C ALA A 225 -5.87 -1.05 17.42
N ILE A 226 -5.72 -1.99 16.51
CA ILE A 226 -6.58 -3.16 16.34
C ILE A 226 -6.18 -4.25 17.34
N ASP A 227 -7.07 -5.20 17.55
CA ASP A 227 -6.80 -6.38 18.36
C ASP A 227 -6.09 -7.45 17.50
N PRO A 228 -4.79 -7.76 17.74
CA PRO A 228 -4.08 -8.76 16.96
C PRO A 228 -4.64 -10.18 17.19
N ASP A 229 -5.30 -10.45 18.32
CA ASP A 229 -5.91 -11.75 18.64
C ASP A 229 -7.15 -12.07 17.77
N ALA A 230 -7.62 -11.12 16.96
CA ALA A 230 -8.70 -11.32 16.00
C ALA A 230 -8.27 -12.11 14.74
N PHE A 231 -6.97 -12.41 14.60
CA PHE A 231 -6.38 -13.14 13.47
C PHE A 231 -5.79 -14.48 13.94
N ASP A 232 -5.70 -15.49 13.06
CA ASP A 232 -5.15 -16.79 13.47
C ASP A 232 -3.65 -16.73 13.80
N SER A 233 -2.94 -15.75 13.23
CA SER A 233 -1.55 -15.42 13.58
C SER A 233 -1.21 -13.96 13.28
N PHE A 234 -0.18 -13.44 13.94
CA PHE A 234 0.31 -12.09 13.67
C PHE A 234 0.88 -11.94 12.24
N ALA A 235 1.54 -12.97 11.71
CA ALA A 235 2.00 -12.99 10.31
C ALA A 235 0.83 -12.82 9.31
N GLN A 236 -0.30 -13.48 9.56
CA GLN A 236 -1.50 -13.34 8.73
C GLN A 236 -2.08 -11.93 8.81
N LEU A 237 -2.09 -11.30 9.99
CA LEU A 237 -2.47 -9.89 10.13
C LEU A 237 -1.57 -9.00 9.28
N LEU A 238 -0.25 -9.10 9.42
CA LEU A 238 0.71 -8.28 8.68
C LEU A 238 0.56 -8.45 7.16
N ALA A 239 0.48 -9.70 6.68
CA ALA A 239 0.31 -10.01 5.27
C ALA A 239 -1.01 -9.47 4.71
N SER A 240 -2.12 -9.65 5.44
CA SER A 240 -3.44 -9.14 5.04
C SER A 240 -3.43 -7.61 4.98
N HIS A 241 -2.78 -6.96 5.93
CA HIS A 241 -2.62 -5.51 5.96
C HIS A 241 -1.84 -4.98 4.76
N LEU A 242 -0.68 -5.57 4.45
CA LEU A 242 0.11 -5.23 3.27
C LEU A 242 -0.68 -5.46 1.97
N GLY A 243 -1.49 -6.52 1.89
CA GLY A 243 -2.42 -6.75 0.78
C GLY A 243 -3.43 -5.61 0.60
N ASN A 244 -4.00 -5.11 1.70
CA ASN A 244 -4.88 -3.93 1.68
C ASN A 244 -4.14 -2.64 1.30
N GLN A 245 -2.84 -2.53 1.58
CA GLN A 245 -2.04 -1.40 1.11
C GLN A 245 -1.83 -1.44 -0.40
N ILE A 246 -1.60 -2.62 -0.99
CA ILE A 246 -1.54 -2.80 -2.45
C ILE A 246 -2.86 -2.35 -3.08
N ARG A 247 -3.99 -2.79 -2.53
CA ARG A 247 -5.32 -2.31 -2.95
C ARG A 247 -5.39 -0.79 -2.98
N ASP A 248 -4.98 -0.15 -1.90
CA ASP A 248 -5.00 1.31 -1.78
C ASP A 248 -4.09 1.99 -2.80
N ARG A 249 -2.93 1.39 -3.16
CA ARG A 249 -2.06 1.93 -4.22
C ARG A 249 -2.80 2.00 -5.56
N PHE A 250 -3.55 0.96 -5.92
CA PHE A 250 -4.33 0.95 -7.17
C PHE A 250 -5.47 1.97 -7.15
N LEU A 251 -6.20 2.08 -6.04
CA LEU A 251 -7.25 3.07 -5.87
C LEU A 251 -6.70 4.51 -5.98
N ASP A 252 -5.54 4.75 -5.37
CA ASP A 252 -4.84 6.04 -5.44
C ASP A 252 -4.33 6.41 -6.85
N MET A 253 -4.29 5.44 -7.77
CA MET A 253 -4.02 5.62 -9.20
C MET A 253 -5.30 5.73 -10.04
N GLY A 254 -6.48 5.69 -9.43
CA GLY A 254 -7.76 5.63 -10.13
C GLY A 254 -7.95 4.34 -10.94
N LEU A 255 -7.32 3.25 -10.50
CA LEU A 255 -7.42 1.92 -11.08
C LEU A 255 -8.22 0.98 -10.17
N GLU A 256 -8.78 -0.05 -10.79
CA GLU A 256 -9.30 -1.20 -10.06
C GLU A 256 -8.11 -2.05 -9.56
N PRO A 257 -8.08 -2.43 -8.27
CA PRO A 257 -7.05 -3.34 -7.75
C PRO A 257 -7.10 -4.72 -8.42
N PRO A 258 -5.97 -5.44 -8.52
CA PRO A 258 -5.98 -6.84 -8.92
C PRO A 258 -6.86 -7.68 -7.98
N LYS A 259 -7.56 -8.68 -8.51
CA LYS A 259 -8.52 -9.50 -7.76
C LYS A 259 -8.02 -10.02 -6.41
N PRO A 260 -6.76 -10.48 -6.26
CA PRO A 260 -6.22 -10.92 -4.97
C PRO A 260 -6.25 -9.87 -3.85
N PHE A 261 -6.26 -8.59 -4.21
CA PHE A 261 -6.22 -7.47 -3.28
C PHE A 261 -7.59 -6.78 -3.15
N GLN A 262 -8.65 -7.30 -3.78
CA GLN A 262 -10.01 -6.77 -3.64
C GLN A 262 -10.69 -7.22 -2.34
N THR A 263 -9.99 -7.03 -1.22
CA THR A 263 -10.43 -7.45 0.13
C THR A 263 -10.74 -6.21 0.96
N PRO A 264 -11.80 -6.20 1.78
CA PRO A 264 -12.04 -5.12 2.71
C PRO A 264 -11.06 -5.17 3.89
N GLY A 265 -10.74 -4.00 4.44
CA GLY A 265 -9.89 -3.87 5.62
C GLY A 265 -8.97 -2.65 5.54
N LEU A 266 -8.41 -2.28 6.68
CA LEU A 266 -7.49 -1.15 6.76
C LEU A 266 -6.25 -1.42 5.89
N GLY A 267 -5.87 -0.44 5.07
CA GLY A 267 -4.59 -0.41 4.36
C GLY A 267 -3.77 0.77 4.89
N THR A 268 -3.45 1.74 4.04
CA THR A 268 -2.70 2.92 4.51
C THR A 268 -3.61 3.96 5.17
N HIS A 269 -3.09 4.65 6.19
CA HIS A 269 -3.83 5.68 6.92
C HIS A 269 -4.33 6.78 5.97
N ASP A 270 -3.46 7.27 5.08
CA ASP A 270 -3.81 8.35 4.16
C ASP A 270 -4.90 7.92 3.16
N ALA A 271 -4.91 6.66 2.72
CA ALA A 271 -5.97 6.12 1.87
C ALA A 271 -7.30 5.99 2.63
N MET A 272 -7.27 5.54 3.89
CA MET A 272 -8.47 5.54 4.75
C MET A 272 -9.07 6.95 4.86
N ILE A 273 -8.25 7.96 5.13
CA ILE A 273 -8.72 9.36 5.24
C ILE A 273 -9.34 9.84 3.92
N LYS A 274 -8.72 9.52 2.77
CA LYS A 274 -9.30 9.86 1.46
C LYS A 274 -10.67 9.19 1.25
N GLN A 275 -10.78 7.89 1.51
CA GLN A 275 -12.04 7.14 1.38
C GLN A 275 -13.14 7.67 2.31
N GLN A 276 -12.77 8.23 3.47
CA GLN A 276 -13.73 8.87 4.38
C GLN A 276 -14.22 10.24 3.88
N LEU A 277 -13.31 11.05 3.34
CA LEU A 277 -13.55 12.47 3.08
C LEU A 277 -13.91 12.80 1.63
N MET A 278 -13.61 11.92 0.69
CA MET A 278 -13.77 12.17 -0.75
C MET A 278 -14.85 11.25 -1.32
N PRO A 279 -16.01 11.78 -1.77
CA PRO A 279 -17.12 10.98 -2.30
C PRO A 279 -16.78 10.15 -3.54
N MET A 280 -15.67 10.45 -4.23
CA MET A 280 -15.20 9.71 -5.40
C MET A 280 -14.62 8.33 -5.08
N TYR A 281 -14.34 8.05 -3.80
CA TYR A 281 -13.78 6.78 -3.35
C TYR A 281 -14.82 5.98 -2.58
N ASP A 282 -14.93 4.69 -2.92
CA ASP A 282 -15.66 3.73 -2.10
C ASP A 282 -14.88 3.41 -0.81
N ARG A 283 -15.62 2.98 0.23
CA ARG A 283 -15.07 2.74 1.57
C ARG A 283 -14.65 1.29 1.76
N HIS A 284 -13.53 0.91 1.15
CA HIS A 284 -12.99 -0.45 1.25
C HIS A 284 -12.35 -0.75 2.61
N PHE A 285 -12.04 0.26 3.43
CA PHE A 285 -11.50 0.03 4.78
C PHE A 285 -12.51 -0.58 5.76
N LEU A 286 -13.81 -0.57 5.45
CA LEU A 286 -14.86 -1.14 6.29
C LEU A 286 -15.10 -2.60 5.92
N ALA A 287 -14.80 -3.52 6.84
CA ALA A 287 -15.32 -4.88 6.78
C ALA A 287 -16.76 -4.88 7.32
N SER A 288 -17.76 -4.79 6.44
CA SER A 288 -19.15 -5.05 6.83
C SER A 288 -19.71 -6.23 6.03
N GLU A 289 -20.47 -7.10 6.68
CA GLU A 289 -21.04 -8.34 6.10
C GLU A 289 -22.01 -8.10 4.92
N HIS A 290 -22.33 -6.84 4.59
CA HIS A 290 -23.40 -6.50 3.65
C HIS A 290 -22.98 -5.59 2.49
N ASP A 291 -21.80 -4.97 2.54
CA ASP A 291 -21.37 -3.98 1.55
C ASP A 291 -19.92 -4.22 1.12
N ASN A 292 -19.57 -5.44 0.70
CA ASN A 292 -18.34 -5.62 -0.07
C ASN A 292 -18.62 -5.18 -1.52
N PRO A 293 -18.07 -4.05 -1.99
CA PRO A 293 -18.33 -3.56 -3.35
C PRO A 293 -17.87 -4.55 -4.44
N TRP A 294 -17.00 -5.50 -4.07
CA TRP A 294 -16.47 -6.52 -4.96
C TRP A 294 -17.30 -7.83 -4.98
N ASP A 295 -18.30 -8.00 -4.09
CA ASP A 295 -19.19 -9.18 -4.04
C ASP A 295 -20.36 -9.12 -5.05
N GLN A 296 -20.29 -8.26 -6.07
CA GLN A 296 -21.31 -8.18 -7.13
C GLN A 296 -21.21 -9.34 -8.15
N THR A 297 -21.32 -10.57 -7.66
CA THR A 297 -21.76 -11.73 -8.46
C THR A 297 -23.10 -12.25 -7.93
N ALA A 298 -24.17 -11.50 -8.19
CA ALA A 298 -25.53 -12.04 -8.29
C ALA A 298 -26.48 -11.07 -9.00
N GLY A 299 -26.71 -11.28 -10.30
CA GLY A 299 -28.00 -10.92 -10.93
C GLY A 299 -27.96 -9.87 -12.04
N PHE A 300 -27.56 -10.28 -13.24
CA PHE A 300 -28.31 -9.93 -14.46
C PHE A 300 -28.43 -11.19 -15.33
N LEU A 301 -29.56 -11.88 -15.19
CA LEU A 301 -30.23 -12.57 -16.30
C LEU A 301 -31.32 -11.64 -16.83
#